data_AF-A0A5B7ZYM2-F1
#
_entry.id   AF-A0A5B7ZYM2-F1
#
_cell.length_a   1.000
_cell.length_b   1.000
_cell.length_c   1.000
_cell.angle_alpha   90.00
_cell.angle_beta   90.00
_cell.angle_gamma   90.00
#
_symmetry.space_group_name_H-M   'P 1'
#
loop_
_entity.id
_entity.type
_entity.pdbx_description
1 polymer ?
#
loop_
_entity_poly.entity_id
_entity_poly.type
_entity_poly.pdbx_seq_one_letter_code
_entity_poly.pdbx_strand_id
1 'polypeptide(L)'
;MSDVNTNLRNALDLFWKYVAHHQGATSVEEVKVDFWDDDQDTPERRALRNNLLQAVAHEIELQNWGKGDVAGIDLLLEAITADYLHEEVLYDCLEHLRVNCRTLLMTRGMLSPLHHTRYLMAEHVAQYNVPDRSALLEFLICHDDHKLVIRYALNSLSDLHPAQAVPYALERLADEDEYIRLSSVLALQAARQNLPVEVIKPLLNDPSEYVRDVATVMVQRA
;
A
#
# COMPACT_ATOMS: atom_id res chain seq x y z
N MET A 1 -9.05 7.48 32.25
CA MET A 1 -9.71 6.64 31.21
C MET A 1 -8.76 5.49 30.96
N SER A 2 -9.25 4.24 31.00
CA SER A 2 -8.45 3.09 30.57
C SER A 2 -8.10 3.29 29.11
N ASP A 3 -6.82 3.41 28.79
CA ASP A 3 -6.34 3.54 27.41
C ASP A 3 -6.41 2.15 26.77
N VAL A 4 -7.52 1.86 26.09
CA VAL A 4 -7.90 0.52 25.63
C VAL A 4 -6.82 -0.13 24.77
N ASN A 5 -6.07 0.67 24.02
CA ASN A 5 -5.05 0.25 23.08
C ASN A 5 -3.60 0.40 23.61
N THR A 6 -3.44 0.50 24.95
CA THR A 6 -2.12 0.66 25.63
C THR A 6 -1.09 -0.38 25.19
N ASN A 7 -1.49 -1.65 25.04
CA ASN A 7 -0.57 -2.73 24.70
C ASN A 7 0.05 -2.53 23.32
N LEU A 8 -0.78 -2.23 22.31
CA LEU A 8 -0.31 -2.00 20.94
C LEU A 8 0.52 -0.72 20.85
N ARG A 9 0.08 0.35 21.52
CA ARG A 9 0.85 1.60 21.57
C ARG A 9 2.24 1.38 22.18
N ASN A 10 2.34 0.67 23.30
CA ASN A 10 3.62 0.38 23.94
C ASN A 10 4.53 -0.49 23.05
N ALA A 11 3.96 -1.47 22.35
CA ALA A 11 4.74 -2.32 21.44
C ALA A 11 5.30 -1.51 20.27
N LEU A 12 4.48 -0.65 19.66
CA LEU A 12 4.91 0.28 18.61
C LEU A 12 5.95 1.27 19.10
N ASP A 13 5.77 1.87 20.28
CA ASP A 13 6.74 2.80 20.87
C ASP A 13 8.11 2.15 21.05
N LEU A 14 8.16 0.90 21.52
CA LEU A 14 9.42 0.17 21.68
C LEU A 14 10.05 -0.16 20.32
N PHE A 15 9.25 -0.63 19.36
CA PHE A 15 9.71 -0.92 18.01
C PHE A 15 10.31 0.32 17.33
N TRP A 16 9.57 1.43 17.32
CA TRP A 16 10.03 2.64 16.65
C TRP A 16 11.23 3.30 17.34
N LYS A 17 11.32 3.24 18.67
CA LYS A 17 12.54 3.70 19.39
C LYS A 17 13.76 2.86 19.01
N TYR A 18 13.60 1.55 18.89
CA TYR A 18 14.67 0.68 18.40
C TYR A 18 15.09 1.10 16.99
N VAL A 19 14.13 1.23 16.05
CA VAL A 19 14.44 1.62 14.67
C VAL A 19 15.12 2.99 14.62
N ALA A 20 14.58 4.00 15.29
CA ALA A 20 15.14 5.35 15.30
C ALA A 20 16.57 5.39 15.84
N HIS A 21 16.87 4.62 16.90
CA HIS A 21 18.22 4.49 17.42
C HIS A 21 19.17 3.84 16.40
N HIS A 22 18.74 2.78 15.73
CA HIS A 22 19.58 2.06 14.76
C HIS A 22 19.81 2.83 13.46
N GLN A 23 18.83 3.64 13.04
CA GLN A 23 18.95 4.52 11.88
C GLN A 23 19.59 5.88 12.19
N GLY A 24 19.92 6.15 13.46
CA GLY A 24 20.51 7.43 13.88
C GLY A 24 19.57 8.62 13.69
N ALA A 25 18.27 8.39 13.70
CA ALA A 25 17.26 9.42 13.46
C ALA A 25 17.05 10.32 14.68
N THR A 26 16.59 11.55 14.42
CA THR A 26 16.39 12.56 15.48
C THR A 26 15.04 12.44 16.18
N SER A 27 14.07 11.80 15.53
CA SER A 27 12.72 11.57 16.07
C SER A 27 12.12 10.29 15.50
N VAL A 28 11.13 9.72 16.20
CA VAL A 28 10.37 8.56 15.72
C VAL A 28 9.45 8.96 14.56
N GLU A 29 8.90 10.16 14.60
CA GLU A 29 7.97 10.67 13.60
C GLU A 29 8.63 10.81 12.22
N GLU A 30 9.89 11.26 12.20
CA GLU A 30 10.71 11.33 10.98
C GLU A 30 10.91 9.94 10.36
N VAL A 31 11.24 8.95 11.20
CA VAL A 31 11.47 7.56 10.76
C VAL A 31 10.22 6.94 10.17
N LYS A 32 9.05 7.16 10.76
CA LYS A 32 7.80 6.54 10.29
C LYS A 32 7.45 6.90 8.85
N VAL A 33 7.73 8.14 8.43
CA VAL A 33 7.31 8.68 7.13
C VAL A 33 8.13 8.10 5.99
N ASP A 34 9.43 7.93 6.21
CA ASP A 34 10.40 7.38 5.24
C ASP A 34 11.09 6.14 5.82
N PHE A 35 10.28 5.27 6.43
CA PHE A 35 10.77 4.06 7.06
C PHE A 35 11.29 3.13 5.98
N TRP A 36 12.47 2.59 6.16
CA TRP A 36 12.94 1.45 5.39
C TRP A 36 13.51 0.41 6.34
N ASP A 37 13.14 -0.84 6.13
CA ASP A 37 13.67 -1.97 6.87
C ASP A 37 15.04 -2.35 6.29
N ASP A 38 16.05 -2.45 7.16
CA ASP A 38 17.41 -2.87 6.79
C ASP A 38 17.58 -4.40 6.80
N ASP A 39 16.50 -5.15 7.06
CA ASP A 39 16.41 -6.62 7.10
C ASP A 39 17.42 -7.26 8.08
N GLN A 40 17.91 -6.48 9.05
CA GLN A 40 18.82 -7.02 10.06
C GLN A 40 18.04 -7.86 11.08
N ASP A 41 18.10 -9.17 10.88
CA ASP A 41 17.46 -10.16 11.75
C ASP A 41 18.19 -10.36 13.10
N THR A 42 18.20 -9.32 13.94
CA THR A 42 18.79 -9.37 15.29
C THR A 42 17.83 -10.04 16.29
N PRO A 43 18.34 -10.70 17.36
CA PRO A 43 17.48 -11.26 18.40
C PRO A 43 16.56 -10.22 19.07
N GLU A 44 17.05 -8.99 19.24
CA GLU A 44 16.26 -7.89 19.82
C GLU A 44 15.13 -7.46 18.86
N ARG A 45 15.43 -7.29 17.57
CA ARG A 45 14.44 -6.98 16.54
C ARG A 45 13.34 -8.04 16.48
N ARG A 46 13.70 -9.33 16.47
CA ARG A 46 12.73 -10.44 16.51
C ARG A 46 11.85 -10.38 17.75
N ALA A 47 12.42 -10.09 18.92
CA ALA A 47 11.64 -9.96 20.15
C ALA A 47 10.63 -8.80 20.07
N LEU A 48 11.05 -7.65 19.53
CA LEU A 48 10.17 -6.49 19.33
C LEU A 48 9.06 -6.80 18.33
N ARG A 49 9.37 -7.44 17.19
CA ARG A 49 8.38 -7.85 16.20
C ARG A 49 7.38 -8.85 16.79
N ASN A 50 7.83 -9.85 17.54
CA ASN A 50 6.94 -10.80 18.20
C ASN A 50 6.00 -10.12 19.21
N ASN A 51 6.51 -9.15 19.98
CA ASN A 51 5.70 -8.37 20.90
C ASN A 51 4.65 -7.53 20.14
N LEU A 52 5.03 -6.95 18.99
CA LEU A 52 4.12 -6.20 18.13
C LEU A 52 2.99 -7.10 17.61
N LEU A 53 3.31 -8.28 17.08
CA LEU A 53 2.31 -9.25 16.59
C LEU A 53 1.32 -9.68 17.68
N GLN A 54 1.80 -9.96 18.89
CA GLN A 54 0.93 -10.29 20.02
C GLN A 54 -0.02 -9.14 20.38
N ALA A 55 0.48 -7.90 20.36
CA ALA A 55 -0.33 -6.73 20.65
C ALA A 55 -1.36 -6.42 19.54
N VAL A 56 -0.98 -6.66 18.28
CA VAL A 56 -1.88 -6.59 17.11
C VAL A 56 -3.03 -7.58 17.25
N ALA A 57 -2.72 -8.85 17.54
CA ALA A 57 -3.73 -9.89 17.71
C ALA A 57 -4.74 -9.51 18.83
N HIS A 58 -4.22 -8.98 19.95
CA HIS A 58 -5.08 -8.49 21.02
C HIS A 58 -5.96 -7.30 20.62
N GLU A 59 -5.41 -6.34 19.86
CA GLU A 59 -6.19 -5.20 19.37
C GLU A 59 -7.27 -5.65 18.38
N ILE A 60 -6.99 -6.59 17.48
CA ILE A 60 -7.98 -7.19 16.57
C ILE A 60 -9.13 -7.81 17.38
N GLU A 61 -8.85 -8.52 18.47
CA GLU A 61 -9.89 -9.02 19.36
C GLU A 61 -10.71 -7.88 19.97
N LEU A 62 -10.07 -6.85 20.52
CA LEU A 62 -10.77 -5.69 21.10
C LEU A 62 -11.73 -5.06 20.09
N GLN A 63 -11.28 -4.83 18.86
CA GLN A 63 -12.10 -4.32 17.76
C GLN A 63 -13.28 -5.25 17.47
N ASN A 64 -13.04 -6.55 17.34
CA ASN A 64 -14.06 -7.55 17.04
C ASN A 64 -15.13 -7.69 18.13
N TRP A 65 -14.75 -7.51 19.39
CA TRP A 65 -15.66 -7.56 20.54
C TRP A 65 -16.35 -6.22 20.84
N GLY A 66 -16.15 -5.20 20.00
CA GLY A 66 -16.72 -3.86 20.19
C GLY A 66 -16.17 -3.14 21.43
N LYS A 67 -14.98 -3.53 21.88
CA LYS A 67 -14.27 -2.92 23.00
C LYS A 67 -13.21 -1.92 22.52
N GLY A 68 -12.72 -2.06 21.30
CA GLY A 68 -11.77 -1.16 20.66
C GLY A 68 -12.40 0.14 20.17
N ASP A 69 -11.55 1.07 19.75
CA ASP A 69 -11.92 2.38 19.22
C ASP A 69 -11.18 2.68 17.89
N VAL A 70 -11.47 3.86 17.31
CA VAL A 70 -10.83 4.28 16.04
C VAL A 70 -9.32 4.46 16.20
N ALA A 71 -8.84 4.86 17.39
CA ALA A 71 -7.41 4.97 17.66
C ALA A 71 -6.72 3.60 17.59
N GLY A 72 -7.39 2.53 18.02
CA GLY A 72 -6.93 1.16 17.81
C GLY A 72 -6.76 0.79 16.33
N ILE A 73 -7.70 1.20 15.47
CA ILE A 73 -7.58 1.02 14.02
C ILE A 73 -6.37 1.78 13.46
N ASP A 74 -6.15 3.02 13.91
CA ASP A 74 -5.00 3.82 13.49
C ASP A 74 -3.66 3.20 13.92
N LEU A 75 -3.62 2.60 15.11
CA LEU A 75 -2.44 1.86 15.58
C LEU A 75 -2.21 0.56 14.79
N LEU A 76 -3.27 -0.14 14.37
CA LEU A 76 -3.13 -1.28 13.45
C LEU A 76 -2.54 -0.84 12.11
N LEU A 77 -2.97 0.31 11.56
CA LEU A 77 -2.40 0.87 10.33
C LEU A 77 -0.91 1.23 10.48
N GLU A 78 -0.52 1.77 11.63
CA GLU A 78 0.89 2.02 11.94
C GLU A 78 1.69 0.72 12.05
N ALA A 79 1.13 -0.32 12.68
CA ALA A 79 1.75 -1.64 12.77
C ALA A 79 1.94 -2.29 11.40
N ILE A 80 1.01 -2.07 10.45
CA ILE A 80 1.17 -2.49 9.06
C ILE A 80 2.37 -1.79 8.40
N THR A 81 2.61 -0.51 8.68
CA THR A 81 3.83 0.16 8.22
C THR A 81 5.08 -0.42 8.90
N ALA A 82 5.03 -0.70 10.21
CA ALA A 82 6.15 -1.29 10.93
C ALA A 82 6.54 -2.69 10.40
N ASP A 83 5.58 -3.43 9.83
CA ASP A 83 5.75 -4.79 9.31
C ASP A 83 5.66 -4.86 7.78
N TYR A 84 5.84 -3.74 7.07
CA TYR A 84 5.54 -3.66 5.62
C TYR A 84 6.28 -4.68 4.76
N LEU A 85 7.47 -5.13 5.18
CA LEU A 85 8.30 -6.07 4.44
C LEU A 85 7.78 -7.52 4.53
N HIS A 86 7.11 -7.86 5.64
CA HIS A 86 6.62 -9.21 5.91
C HIS A 86 5.11 -9.34 5.73
N GLU A 87 4.38 -8.22 5.83
CA GLU A 87 2.93 -8.10 5.64
C GLU A 87 2.08 -8.98 6.59
N GLU A 88 2.67 -9.60 7.62
CA GLU A 88 1.96 -10.50 8.55
C GLU A 88 0.87 -9.73 9.31
N VAL A 89 1.19 -8.53 9.79
CA VAL A 89 0.20 -7.65 10.43
C VAL A 89 -0.95 -7.30 9.48
N LEU A 90 -0.65 -7.05 8.20
CA LEU A 90 -1.67 -6.74 7.20
C LEU A 90 -2.60 -7.93 7.01
N TYR A 91 -2.06 -9.12 6.75
CA TYR A 91 -2.85 -10.33 6.55
C TYR A 91 -3.68 -10.68 7.78
N ASP A 92 -3.12 -10.61 8.99
CA ASP A 92 -3.86 -10.82 10.24
C ASP A 92 -5.06 -9.87 10.35
N CYS A 93 -4.85 -8.58 10.08
CA CYS A 93 -5.91 -7.59 10.10
C CYS A 93 -6.99 -7.91 9.06
N LEU A 94 -6.60 -8.22 7.82
CA LEU A 94 -7.53 -8.47 6.73
C LEU A 94 -8.29 -9.81 6.88
N GLU A 95 -7.68 -10.82 7.47
CA GLU A 95 -8.30 -12.13 7.70
C GLU A 95 -9.23 -12.10 8.93
N HIS A 96 -8.79 -11.49 10.02
CA HIS A 96 -9.43 -11.68 11.34
C HIS A 96 -10.31 -10.52 11.79
N LEU A 97 -10.18 -9.31 11.26
CA LEU A 97 -11.13 -8.23 11.58
C LEU A 97 -12.52 -8.53 11.00
N ARG A 98 -13.55 -8.27 11.79
CA ARG A 98 -14.94 -8.24 11.32
C ARG A 98 -15.09 -7.22 10.20
N VAL A 99 -16.03 -7.50 9.28
CA VAL A 99 -16.25 -6.71 8.06
C VAL A 99 -16.26 -5.20 8.31
N ASN A 100 -17.00 -4.71 9.31
CA ASN A 100 -17.08 -3.27 9.59
C ASN A 100 -15.72 -2.66 9.97
N CYS A 101 -14.95 -3.33 10.84
CA CYS A 101 -13.62 -2.87 11.25
C CYS A 101 -12.61 -2.99 10.12
N ARG A 102 -12.68 -4.06 9.32
CA ARG A 102 -11.82 -4.25 8.14
C ARG A 102 -12.09 -3.20 7.06
N THR A 103 -13.36 -2.90 6.79
CA THR A 103 -13.73 -1.82 5.86
C THR A 103 -13.21 -0.48 6.37
N LEU A 104 -13.35 -0.20 7.66
CA LEU A 104 -12.82 1.03 8.27
C LEU A 104 -11.28 1.09 8.16
N LEU A 105 -10.58 0.00 8.47
CA LEU A 105 -9.14 -0.14 8.31
C LEU A 105 -8.72 0.17 6.86
N MET A 106 -9.34 -0.47 5.87
CA MET A 106 -9.03 -0.26 4.45
C MET A 106 -9.26 1.20 4.01
N THR A 107 -10.44 1.77 4.30
CA THR A 107 -10.76 3.15 3.91
C THR A 107 -9.81 4.16 4.54
N ARG A 108 -9.46 3.98 5.82
CA ARG A 108 -8.51 4.86 6.52
C ARG A 108 -7.08 4.63 6.05
N GLY A 109 -6.70 3.39 5.80
CA GLY A 109 -5.37 3.00 5.37
C GLY A 109 -5.00 3.55 4.00
N MET A 110 -5.96 3.58 3.06
CA MET A 110 -5.78 4.26 1.77
C MET A 110 -5.52 5.76 1.92
N LEU A 111 -5.94 6.39 3.02
CA LEU A 111 -5.74 7.81 3.32
C LEU A 111 -4.68 8.04 4.42
N SER A 112 -3.88 7.01 4.73
CA SER A 112 -2.87 7.05 5.80
C SER A 112 -1.78 8.09 5.50
N PRO A 113 -1.25 8.80 6.51
CA PRO A 113 -0.05 9.62 6.32
C PRO A 113 1.18 8.78 5.94
N LEU A 114 1.17 7.47 6.24
CA LEU A 114 2.28 6.55 5.99
C LEU A 114 2.11 5.90 4.61
N HIS A 115 3.07 6.12 3.72
CA HIS A 115 2.97 5.65 2.34
C HIS A 115 3.01 4.12 2.23
N HIS A 116 3.70 3.42 3.15
CA HIS A 116 3.68 1.96 3.25
C HIS A 116 2.27 1.42 3.45
N THR A 117 1.55 1.96 4.44
CA THR A 117 0.14 1.63 4.63
C THR A 117 -0.66 1.92 3.36
N ARG A 118 -0.48 3.08 2.71
CA ARG A 118 -1.28 3.44 1.54
C ARG A 118 -1.10 2.46 0.38
N TYR A 119 0.12 2.11 0.02
CA TYR A 119 0.31 1.23 -1.14
C TYR A 119 -0.14 -0.21 -0.83
N LEU A 120 0.11 -0.71 0.37
CA LEU A 120 -0.39 -2.04 0.80
C LEU A 120 -1.93 -2.07 0.74
N MET A 121 -2.59 -1.00 1.19
CA MET A 121 -4.05 -0.92 1.10
C MET A 121 -4.51 -0.84 -0.35
N ALA A 122 -3.84 -0.04 -1.19
CA ALA A 122 -4.16 0.07 -2.61
C ALA A 122 -3.97 -1.25 -3.36
N GLU A 123 -2.94 -2.04 -3.03
CA GLU A 123 -2.68 -3.36 -3.60
C GLU A 123 -3.79 -4.36 -3.28
N HIS A 124 -4.27 -4.37 -2.03
CA HIS A 124 -5.22 -5.39 -1.59
C HIS A 124 -6.70 -5.00 -1.77
N VAL A 125 -7.03 -3.70 -1.89
CA VAL A 125 -8.43 -3.22 -1.86
C VAL A 125 -9.35 -3.88 -2.90
N ALA A 126 -8.81 -4.33 -4.04
CA ALA A 126 -9.59 -4.99 -5.09
C ALA A 126 -10.30 -6.27 -4.59
N GLN A 127 -9.70 -6.98 -3.64
CA GLN A 127 -10.19 -8.24 -3.09
C GLN A 127 -11.34 -8.05 -2.08
N TYR A 128 -11.57 -6.82 -1.62
CA TYR A 128 -12.51 -6.54 -0.53
C TYR A 128 -13.60 -5.55 -0.96
N ASN A 129 -14.82 -5.79 -0.45
CA ASN A 129 -15.94 -4.87 -0.68
C ASN A 129 -15.80 -3.62 0.20
N VAL A 130 -15.02 -2.66 -0.28
CA VAL A 130 -14.78 -1.36 0.34
C VAL A 130 -15.61 -0.30 -0.41
N PRO A 131 -16.48 0.46 0.29
CA PRO A 131 -17.22 1.56 -0.32
C PRO A 131 -16.29 2.56 -1.00
N ASP A 132 -16.71 3.06 -2.16
CA ASP A 132 -15.99 4.08 -2.92
C ASP A 132 -14.53 3.72 -3.28
N ARG A 133 -14.14 2.44 -3.23
CA ARG A 133 -12.76 2.00 -3.49
C ARG A 133 -12.21 2.49 -4.83
N SER A 134 -13.05 2.54 -5.88
CA SER A 134 -12.63 3.03 -7.18
C SER A 134 -12.31 4.53 -7.13
N ALA A 135 -13.14 5.34 -6.44
CA ALA A 135 -12.87 6.77 -6.26
C ALA A 135 -11.65 7.04 -5.37
N LEU A 136 -11.42 6.20 -4.34
CA LEU A 136 -10.21 6.26 -3.52
C LEU A 136 -8.95 5.91 -4.34
N LEU A 137 -9.02 4.89 -5.19
CA LEU A 137 -7.93 4.54 -6.10
C LEU A 137 -7.62 5.68 -7.09
N GLU A 138 -8.65 6.28 -7.69
CA GLU A 138 -8.50 7.46 -8.56
C GLU A 138 -7.86 8.64 -7.82
N PHE A 139 -8.29 8.91 -6.59
CA PHE A 139 -7.71 9.95 -5.75
C PHE A 139 -6.21 9.71 -5.53
N LEU A 140 -5.82 8.48 -5.17
CA LEU A 140 -4.42 8.12 -4.98
C LEU A 140 -3.59 8.24 -6.26
N ILE A 141 -4.13 7.79 -7.40
CA ILE A 141 -3.44 7.92 -8.67
C ILE A 141 -3.13 9.40 -8.96
N CYS A 142 -4.09 10.30 -8.75
CA CYS A 142 -4.00 11.72 -9.10
C CYS A 142 -3.26 12.60 -8.09
N HIS A 143 -3.25 12.22 -6.81
CA HIS A 143 -2.86 13.13 -5.73
C HIS A 143 -1.81 12.58 -4.76
N ASP A 144 -1.44 11.30 -4.87
CA ASP A 144 -0.36 10.77 -4.06
C ASP A 144 1.00 11.22 -4.59
N ASP A 145 1.94 11.42 -3.68
CA ASP A 145 3.33 11.79 -3.99
C ASP A 145 4.24 10.56 -4.11
N HIS A 146 3.81 9.41 -3.58
CA HIS A 146 4.63 8.22 -3.50
C HIS A 146 4.40 7.28 -4.70
N LYS A 147 5.48 6.97 -5.43
CA LYS A 147 5.43 6.20 -6.68
C LYS A 147 4.84 4.81 -6.53
N LEU A 148 5.14 4.10 -5.44
CA LEU A 148 4.52 2.80 -5.15
C LEU A 148 3.00 2.93 -4.98
N VAL A 149 2.51 3.96 -4.30
CA VAL A 149 1.08 4.14 -4.07
C VAL A 149 0.36 4.37 -5.40
N ILE A 150 0.89 5.27 -6.24
CA ILE A 150 0.34 5.54 -7.58
C ILE A 150 0.32 4.25 -8.42
N ARG A 151 1.43 3.50 -8.43
CA ARG A 151 1.57 2.25 -9.18
C ARG A 151 0.52 1.21 -8.76
N TYR A 152 0.42 0.92 -7.47
CA TYR A 152 -0.53 -0.08 -6.97
C TYR A 152 -1.98 0.38 -7.11
N ALA A 153 -2.25 1.67 -6.91
CA ALA A 153 -3.58 2.21 -7.15
C ALA A 153 -4.02 2.07 -8.62
N LEU A 154 -3.12 2.34 -9.57
CA LEU A 154 -3.37 2.17 -10.99
C LEU A 154 -3.60 0.70 -11.37
N ASN A 155 -2.76 -0.21 -10.85
CA ASN A 155 -2.92 -1.64 -11.07
C ASN A 155 -4.27 -2.13 -10.56
N SER A 156 -4.62 -1.81 -9.32
CA SER A 156 -5.89 -2.24 -8.72
C SER A 156 -7.11 -1.63 -9.42
N LEU A 157 -7.04 -0.37 -9.86
CA LEU A 157 -8.12 0.22 -10.65
C LEU A 157 -8.24 -0.47 -12.02
N SER A 158 -7.13 -0.79 -12.66
CA SER A 158 -7.10 -1.54 -13.92
C SER A 158 -7.73 -2.93 -13.76
N ASP A 159 -7.41 -3.64 -12.68
CA ASP A 159 -7.95 -4.98 -12.44
C ASP A 159 -9.46 -4.95 -12.14
N LEU A 160 -9.91 -3.97 -11.38
CA LEU A 160 -11.33 -3.79 -11.04
C LEU A 160 -12.15 -3.29 -12.24
N HIS A 161 -11.65 -2.26 -12.91
CA HIS A 161 -12.36 -1.47 -13.91
C HIS A 161 -11.39 -1.02 -15.02
N PRO A 162 -10.98 -1.91 -15.94
CA PRO A 162 -9.96 -1.60 -16.95
C PRO A 162 -10.28 -0.34 -17.75
N ALA A 163 -11.55 -0.16 -18.16
CA ALA A 163 -11.98 1.02 -18.91
C ALA A 163 -11.85 2.33 -18.12
N GLN A 164 -12.03 2.30 -16.80
CA GLN A 164 -11.89 3.47 -15.92
C GLN A 164 -10.42 3.85 -15.69
N ALA A 165 -9.50 2.87 -15.76
CA ALA A 165 -8.06 3.12 -15.63
C ALA A 165 -7.44 3.82 -16.84
N VAL A 166 -8.06 3.73 -18.03
CA VAL A 166 -7.54 4.25 -19.31
C VAL A 166 -7.07 5.71 -19.27
N PRO A 167 -7.87 6.70 -18.83
CA PRO A 167 -7.42 8.10 -18.81
C PRO A 167 -6.17 8.30 -17.96
N TYR A 168 -6.09 7.66 -16.80
CA TYR A 168 -4.95 7.77 -15.89
C TYR A 168 -3.70 7.08 -16.43
N ALA A 169 -3.88 5.94 -17.10
CA ALA A 169 -2.79 5.21 -17.75
C ALA A 169 -2.22 6.00 -18.94
N LEU A 170 -3.08 6.62 -19.76
CA LEU A 170 -2.62 7.47 -20.88
C LEU A 170 -1.75 8.63 -20.42
N GLU A 171 -2.12 9.28 -19.31
CA GLU A 171 -1.35 10.38 -18.72
C GLU A 171 0.04 9.94 -18.23
N ARG A 172 0.17 8.68 -17.80
CA ARG A 172 1.38 8.13 -17.16
C ARG A 172 2.28 7.31 -18.07
N LEU A 173 2.00 7.26 -19.38
CA LEU A 173 2.87 6.60 -20.37
C LEU A 173 4.28 7.20 -20.47
N ALA A 174 4.48 8.42 -19.99
CA ALA A 174 5.76 9.12 -19.97
C ALA A 174 6.24 9.47 -18.55
N ASP A 175 5.74 8.78 -17.52
CA ASP A 175 6.21 8.99 -16.14
C ASP A 175 7.72 8.69 -16.03
N GLU A 176 8.43 9.39 -15.14
CA GLU A 176 9.85 9.17 -14.90
C GLU A 176 10.13 7.76 -14.34
N ASP A 177 9.20 7.24 -13.54
CA ASP A 177 9.29 5.90 -12.96
C ASP A 177 8.90 4.81 -13.97
N GLU A 178 9.82 3.88 -14.23
CA GLU A 178 9.61 2.81 -15.22
C GLU A 178 8.48 1.85 -14.86
N TYR A 179 8.23 1.62 -13.57
CA TYR A 179 7.16 0.74 -13.13
C TYR A 179 5.79 1.39 -13.27
N ILE A 180 5.69 2.72 -13.13
CA ILE A 180 4.46 3.46 -13.46
C ILE A 180 4.18 3.41 -14.96
N ARG A 181 5.21 3.61 -15.80
CA ARG A 181 5.07 3.44 -17.25
C ARG A 181 4.61 2.01 -17.59
N LEU A 182 5.25 1.00 -17.03
CA LEU A 182 4.88 -0.41 -17.23
C LEU A 182 3.43 -0.69 -16.83
N SER A 183 3.02 -0.28 -15.63
CA SER A 183 1.63 -0.39 -15.14
C SER A 183 0.64 0.29 -16.08
N SER A 184 1.00 1.46 -16.63
CA SER A 184 0.16 2.18 -17.58
C SER A 184 -0.04 1.40 -18.88
N VAL A 185 1.04 0.84 -19.45
CA VAL A 185 0.95 0.01 -20.67
C VAL A 185 0.10 -1.24 -20.42
N LEU A 186 0.29 -1.90 -19.28
CA LEU A 186 -0.50 -3.07 -18.88
C LEU A 186 -1.98 -2.73 -18.70
N ALA A 187 -2.31 -1.59 -18.08
CA ALA A 187 -3.69 -1.15 -17.90
C ALA A 187 -4.39 -0.89 -19.25
N LEU A 188 -3.69 -0.26 -20.20
CA LEU A 188 -4.21 -0.04 -21.55
C LEU A 188 -4.42 -1.35 -22.31
N GLN A 189 -3.54 -2.34 -22.11
CA GLN A 189 -3.73 -3.69 -22.64
C GLN A 189 -4.94 -4.41 -22.03
N ALA A 190 -5.10 -4.35 -20.71
CA ALA A 190 -6.22 -4.94 -20.00
C ALA A 190 -7.55 -4.35 -20.49
N ALA A 191 -7.57 -3.05 -20.74
CA ALA A 191 -8.70 -2.32 -21.31
C ALA A 191 -8.85 -2.47 -22.84
N ARG A 192 -7.98 -3.26 -23.49
CA ARG A 192 -7.93 -3.47 -24.95
C ARG A 192 -7.96 -2.15 -25.73
N GLN A 193 -7.23 -1.15 -25.23
CA GLN A 193 -7.18 0.15 -25.88
C GLN A 193 -6.33 0.08 -27.14
N ASN A 194 -6.92 0.50 -28.25
CA ASN A 194 -6.20 0.69 -29.50
C ASN A 194 -5.48 2.03 -29.45
N LEU A 195 -4.17 1.99 -29.33
CA LEU A 195 -3.33 3.19 -29.31
C LEU A 195 -2.83 3.51 -30.72
N PRO A 196 -2.76 4.79 -31.09
CA PRO A 196 -2.11 5.20 -32.32
C PRO A 196 -0.62 4.83 -32.35
N VAL A 197 -0.06 4.62 -33.54
CA VAL A 197 1.35 4.21 -33.72
C VAL A 197 2.31 5.22 -33.10
N GLU A 198 1.99 6.51 -33.18
CA GLU A 198 2.75 7.60 -32.58
C GLU A 198 2.81 7.54 -31.04
N VAL A 199 1.81 6.95 -30.39
CA VAL A 199 1.80 6.72 -28.93
C VAL A 199 2.59 5.45 -28.59
N ILE A 200 2.50 4.41 -29.42
CA ILE A 200 3.20 3.13 -29.18
C ILE A 200 4.70 3.25 -29.47
N LYS A 201 5.11 4.02 -30.48
CA LYS A 201 6.51 4.09 -30.94
C LYS A 201 7.51 4.49 -29.83
N PRO A 202 7.25 5.48 -28.96
CA PRO A 202 8.11 5.75 -27.81
C PRO A 202 8.24 4.55 -26.87
N LEU A 203 7.15 3.84 -26.59
CA LEU A 203 7.14 2.68 -25.68
C LEU A 203 7.98 1.50 -26.20
N LEU A 204 8.01 1.30 -27.52
CA LEU A 204 8.89 0.30 -28.16
C LEU A 204 10.39 0.65 -28.03
N ASN A 205 10.71 1.91 -27.76
CA ASN A 205 12.06 2.40 -27.56
C ASN A 205 12.30 2.86 -26.11
N ASP A 206 11.43 2.46 -25.17
CA ASP A 206 11.54 2.84 -23.76
C ASP A 206 12.88 2.37 -23.17
N PRO A 207 13.52 3.12 -22.26
CA PRO A 207 14.73 2.65 -21.56
C PRO A 207 14.54 1.31 -20.84
N SER A 208 13.36 1.07 -20.30
CA SER A 208 13.02 -0.15 -19.57
C SER A 208 12.72 -1.31 -20.53
N GLU A 209 13.39 -2.44 -20.33
CA GLU A 209 13.12 -3.67 -21.10
C GLU A 209 11.69 -4.16 -20.90
N TYR A 210 11.19 -4.12 -19.66
CA TYR A 210 9.83 -4.55 -19.34
C TYR A 210 8.77 -3.74 -20.11
N VAL A 211 8.96 -2.43 -20.23
CA VAL A 211 8.02 -1.57 -20.99
C VAL A 211 8.07 -1.93 -22.48
N ARG A 212 9.26 -2.12 -23.05
CA ARG A 212 9.41 -2.50 -24.47
C ARG A 212 8.75 -3.85 -24.77
N ASP A 213 8.92 -4.84 -23.89
CA ASP A 213 8.34 -6.17 -24.04
C ASP A 213 6.81 -6.12 -24.08
N VAL A 214 6.21 -5.40 -23.13
CA VAL A 214 4.75 -5.24 -23.08
C VAL A 214 4.25 -4.43 -24.28
N ALA A 215 4.94 -3.36 -24.67
CA ALA A 215 4.58 -2.55 -25.84
C ALA A 215 4.61 -3.35 -27.15
N THR A 216 5.57 -4.26 -27.31
CA THR A 216 5.66 -5.15 -28.49
C THR A 216 4.39 -6.00 -28.65
N VAL A 217 3.83 -6.49 -27.55
CA VAL A 217 2.57 -7.26 -27.55
C VAL A 217 1.38 -6.39 -27.97
N MET A 218 1.38 -5.08 -27.68
CA MET A 218 0.31 -4.17 -28.13
C MET A 218 0.25 -4.09 -29.67
N VAL A 219 1.42 -4.02 -30.32
CA VAL A 219 1.50 -3.93 -31.80
C VAL A 219 1.04 -5.23 -32.46
N GLN A 220 1.35 -6.38 -31.89
CA GLN A 220 0.94 -7.68 -32.44
C GLN A 220 -0.58 -7.92 -32.42
N ARG A 221 -1.32 -7.12 -31.64
CA ARG A 221 -2.77 -7.22 -31.45
C ARG A 221 -3.57 -6.10 -32.15
N ALA A 222 -2.89 -5.12 -32.74
CA ALA A 222 -3.48 -4.04 -33.53
C ALA A 222 -3.73 -4.46 -34.98
#